data_AF-A0A0U5CF59-F1
#
_entry.id   AF-A0A0U5CF59-F1
#
_cell.length_a   1.000
_cell.length_b   1.000
_cell.length_c   1.000
_cell.angle_alpha   90.00
_cell.angle_beta   90.00
_cell.angle_gamma   90.00
#
_symmetry.space_group_name_H-M   'P 1'
#
loop_
_entity.id
_entity.type
_entity.pdbx_description
1 polymer ?
#
loop_
_entity_poly.entity_id
_entity_poly.type
_entity_poly.pdbx_seq_one_letter_code
_entity_poly.pdbx_strand_id
1 'polypeptide(L)'
;MASQTRSARLSKFLSLVVSGKRLVTTADSFVLLLESVQDQTDHAACVERIIASPPARNALHAGLRFNTKPDFLNKHTSTFIAYLMEPTVKALCNGQFLRELLELIVEPCTVWNALLQAFRSGQLTAPATHAFAWLLVELLTSSSTLEIDVTADAKQVFDNGSLLRAPSRETRELGEKLERILQVR
;
A
#
# COMPACT_ATOMS: atom_id res chain seq x y z
N MET A 1 -25.71 -15.04 25.03
CA MET A 1 -25.29 -14.68 23.65
C MET A 1 -23.89 -14.11 23.73
N ALA A 2 -22.87 -14.87 23.32
CA ALA A 2 -21.48 -14.41 23.42
C ALA A 2 -21.28 -13.20 22.50
N SER A 3 -20.80 -12.09 23.07
CA SER A 3 -20.43 -10.90 22.32
C SER A 3 -19.30 -11.28 21.35
N GLN A 4 -19.62 -11.39 20.06
CA GLN A 4 -18.63 -11.66 19.04
C GLN A 4 -17.58 -10.54 19.07
N THR A 5 -16.32 -10.89 19.30
CA THR A 5 -15.20 -9.94 19.41
C THR A 5 -15.05 -9.15 18.12
N ARG A 6 -14.48 -7.93 18.19
CA ARG A 6 -14.29 -7.07 17.00
C ARG A 6 -13.50 -7.81 15.91
N SER A 7 -12.42 -8.48 16.28
CA SER A 7 -11.58 -9.28 15.37
C SER A 7 -12.37 -10.39 14.65
N ALA A 8 -13.28 -11.10 15.34
CA ALA A 8 -14.13 -12.10 14.69
C ALA A 8 -15.07 -11.49 13.64
N ARG A 9 -15.56 -10.25 13.86
CA ARG A 9 -16.40 -9.54 12.88
C ARG A 9 -15.59 -9.07 11.67
N LEU A 10 -14.38 -8.57 11.90
CA LEU A 10 -13.43 -8.17 10.85
C LEU A 10 -13.04 -9.37 9.98
N SER A 11 -12.64 -10.47 10.61
CA SER A 11 -12.33 -11.72 9.89
C SER A 11 -13.53 -12.23 9.07
N LYS A 12 -14.74 -12.21 9.64
CA LYS A 12 -15.96 -12.56 8.91
C LYS A 12 -16.22 -11.61 7.73
N PHE A 13 -16.02 -10.30 7.91
CA PHE A 13 -16.18 -9.31 6.85
C PHE A 13 -15.21 -9.58 5.70
N LEU A 14 -13.93 -9.80 6.00
CA LEU A 14 -12.91 -10.17 5.01
C LEU A 14 -13.31 -11.44 4.24
N SER A 15 -13.74 -12.51 4.94
CA SER A 15 -14.20 -13.73 4.28
C SER A 15 -15.38 -13.50 3.34
N LEU A 16 -16.33 -12.64 3.72
CA LEU A 16 -17.47 -12.30 2.85
C LEU A 16 -17.02 -11.52 1.61
N VAL A 17 -16.10 -10.57 1.75
CA VAL A 17 -15.54 -9.83 0.60
C VAL A 17 -14.75 -10.76 -0.32
N VAL A 18 -13.85 -11.59 0.23
CA VAL A 18 -13.05 -12.58 -0.52
C VAL A 18 -13.93 -13.56 -1.29
N SER A 19 -15.06 -13.97 -0.72
CA SER A 19 -16.04 -14.83 -1.41
C SER A 19 -16.99 -14.10 -2.39
N GLY A 20 -16.90 -12.78 -2.50
CA GLY A 20 -17.80 -11.96 -3.31
C GLY A 20 -19.22 -11.80 -2.76
N LYS A 21 -19.49 -12.24 -1.53
CA LYS A 21 -20.79 -12.13 -0.86
C LYS A 21 -21.06 -10.75 -0.26
N ARG A 22 -20.02 -9.92 -0.15
CA ARG A 22 -20.11 -8.54 0.33
C ARG A 22 -19.36 -7.62 -0.62
N LEU A 23 -20.06 -6.62 -1.14
CA LEU A 23 -19.47 -5.58 -1.97
C LEU A 23 -18.92 -4.45 -1.10
N VAL A 24 -17.89 -3.79 -1.61
CA VAL A 24 -17.26 -2.60 -1.03
C VAL A 24 -17.51 -1.44 -1.98
N THR A 25 -18.46 -0.57 -1.63
CA THR A 25 -18.99 0.47 -2.52
C THR A 25 -18.86 1.89 -1.96
N THR A 26 -18.40 2.01 -0.72
CA THR A 26 -18.27 3.30 -0.01
C THR A 26 -16.92 3.37 0.73
N ALA A 27 -16.47 4.59 1.02
CA ALA A 27 -15.25 4.82 1.80
C ALA A 27 -15.28 4.10 3.16
N ASP A 28 -16.41 4.13 3.88
CA ASP A 28 -16.55 3.45 5.18
C ASP A 28 -16.43 1.94 5.06
N SER A 29 -17.08 1.33 4.07
CA SER A 29 -16.95 -0.11 3.81
C SER A 29 -15.54 -0.50 3.39
N PHE A 30 -14.80 0.41 2.75
CA PHE A 30 -13.43 0.20 2.35
C PHE A 30 -12.46 0.34 3.54
N VAL A 31 -12.67 1.30 4.44
CA VAL A 31 -11.94 1.37 5.71
C VAL A 31 -12.11 0.08 6.49
N LEU A 32 -13.34 -0.45 6.56
CA LEU A 32 -13.60 -1.72 7.22
C LEU A 32 -12.86 -2.90 6.56
N LEU A 33 -12.71 -2.89 5.23
CA LEU A 33 -11.91 -3.88 4.52
C LEU A 33 -10.44 -3.79 4.93
N LEU A 34 -9.85 -2.58 4.92
CA LEU A 34 -8.45 -2.37 5.31
C LEU A 34 -8.19 -2.78 6.77
N GLU A 35 -9.08 -2.40 7.68
CA GLU A 35 -9.03 -2.85 9.08
C GLU A 35 -9.11 -4.38 9.19
N SER A 36 -9.93 -5.02 8.34
CA SER A 36 -10.08 -6.47 8.36
C SER A 36 -8.85 -7.21 7.84
N VAL A 37 -8.12 -6.61 6.89
CA VAL A 37 -6.82 -7.11 6.41
C VAL A 37 -5.77 -6.94 7.50
N GLN A 38 -5.68 -5.76 8.11
CA GLN A 38 -4.69 -5.43 9.15
C GLN A 38 -4.88 -6.24 10.45
N ASP A 39 -6.09 -6.73 10.72
CA ASP A 39 -6.39 -7.59 11.87
C ASP A 39 -5.93 -9.05 11.66
N GLN A 40 -5.50 -9.44 10.45
CA GLN A 40 -5.00 -10.79 10.20
C GLN A 40 -3.57 -10.97 10.73
N THR A 41 -3.36 -11.98 11.55
CA THR A 41 -2.04 -12.29 12.11
C THR A 41 -1.08 -12.86 11.06
N ASP A 42 -1.59 -13.75 10.20
CA ASP A 42 -0.83 -14.35 9.10
C ASP A 42 -0.93 -13.46 7.86
N HIS A 43 0.09 -12.63 7.67
CA HIS A 43 0.12 -11.61 6.62
C HIS A 43 0.20 -12.26 5.24
N ALA A 44 1.05 -13.27 5.11
CA ALA A 44 1.24 -14.03 3.89
C ALA A 44 -0.06 -14.74 3.45
N ALA A 45 -0.70 -15.50 4.35
CA ALA A 45 -1.95 -16.19 4.02
C ALA A 45 -3.10 -15.21 3.73
N CYS A 46 -3.10 -14.02 4.34
CA CYS A 46 -4.06 -12.98 3.99
C CYS A 46 -3.84 -12.44 2.58
N VAL A 47 -2.59 -12.11 2.21
CA VAL A 47 -2.24 -11.61 0.88
C VAL A 47 -2.58 -12.64 -0.20
N GLU A 48 -2.24 -13.91 0.01
CA GLU A 48 -2.58 -15.00 -0.91
C GLU A 48 -4.10 -15.10 -1.15
N ARG A 49 -4.92 -15.03 -0.09
CA ARG A 49 -6.39 -15.04 -0.21
C ARG A 49 -6.93 -13.85 -1.00
N ILE A 50 -6.31 -12.67 -0.84
CA ILE A 50 -6.71 -11.46 -1.57
C ILE A 50 -6.37 -11.62 -3.05
N ILE A 51 -5.14 -12.00 -3.38
CA ILE A 51 -4.68 -12.18 -4.78
C ILE A 51 -5.50 -13.25 -5.48
N ALA A 52 -5.78 -14.37 -4.82
CA ALA A 52 -6.61 -15.46 -5.36
C ALA A 52 -8.08 -15.08 -5.58
N SER A 53 -8.54 -13.94 -5.05
CA SER A 53 -9.95 -13.50 -5.10
C SER A 53 -10.14 -12.30 -6.02
N PRO A 54 -10.75 -12.48 -7.22
CA PRO A 54 -11.15 -11.35 -8.06
C PRO A 54 -12.05 -10.33 -7.35
N PRO A 55 -13.06 -10.72 -6.54
CA PRO A 55 -13.86 -9.78 -5.78
C PRO A 55 -13.03 -8.92 -4.81
N ALA A 56 -12.07 -9.51 -4.10
CA ALA A 56 -11.21 -8.77 -3.16
C ALA A 56 -10.27 -7.81 -3.90
N ARG A 57 -9.64 -8.26 -4.99
CA ARG A 57 -8.80 -7.39 -5.84
C ARG A 57 -9.60 -6.20 -6.39
N ASN A 58 -10.80 -6.44 -6.90
CA ASN A 58 -11.68 -5.39 -7.40
C ASN A 58 -12.09 -4.40 -6.28
N ALA A 59 -12.37 -4.91 -5.07
CA ALA A 59 -12.70 -4.08 -3.92
C ALA A 59 -11.53 -3.19 -3.49
N LEU A 60 -10.29 -3.69 -3.50
CA LEU A 60 -9.09 -2.89 -3.24
C LEU A 60 -8.86 -1.85 -4.33
N HIS A 61 -8.86 -2.29 -5.58
CA HIS A 61 -8.61 -1.46 -6.76
C HIS A 61 -9.58 -0.27 -6.86
N ALA A 62 -10.88 -0.52 -6.62
CA ALA A 62 -11.88 0.54 -6.61
C ALA A 62 -11.84 1.37 -5.30
N GLY A 63 -11.69 0.68 -4.17
CA GLY A 63 -11.84 1.28 -2.84
C GLY A 63 -10.74 2.28 -2.49
N LEU A 64 -9.50 2.03 -2.92
CA LEU A 64 -8.37 2.95 -2.72
C LEU A 64 -8.62 4.34 -3.34
N ARG A 65 -9.51 4.42 -4.34
CA ARG A 65 -9.86 5.65 -5.05
C ARG A 65 -11.01 6.41 -4.38
N PHE A 66 -11.72 5.81 -3.41
CA PHE A 66 -12.87 6.46 -2.75
C PHE A 66 -12.47 7.70 -1.97
N ASN A 67 -11.23 7.77 -1.47
CA ASN A 67 -10.73 8.93 -0.76
C ASN A 67 -9.21 9.05 -0.88
N THR A 68 -8.75 10.08 -1.57
CA THR A 68 -7.32 10.40 -1.76
C THR A 68 -6.90 11.65 -0.99
N LYS A 69 -7.70 12.12 -0.03
CA LYS A 69 -7.33 13.26 0.82
C LYS A 69 -6.16 12.89 1.73
N PRO A 70 -5.27 13.85 2.08
CA PRO A 70 -4.11 13.58 2.90
C PRO A 70 -4.39 12.83 4.21
N ASP A 71 -5.46 13.18 4.94
CA ASP A 71 -5.82 12.48 6.19
C ASP A 71 -6.12 10.99 5.98
N PHE A 72 -6.77 10.66 4.86
CA PHE A 72 -7.07 9.27 4.51
C PHE A 72 -5.80 8.52 4.09
N LEU A 73 -4.97 9.14 3.25
CA LEU A 73 -3.69 8.56 2.83
C LEU A 73 -2.79 8.28 4.03
N ASN A 74 -2.73 9.21 4.98
CA ASN A 74 -1.92 9.10 6.19
C ASN A 74 -2.40 8.03 7.16
N LYS A 75 -3.71 7.79 7.25
CA LYS A 75 -4.29 6.89 8.25
C LYS A 75 -4.58 5.49 7.73
N HIS A 76 -4.98 5.36 6.47
CA HIS A 76 -5.52 4.11 5.94
C HIS A 76 -4.63 3.54 4.84
N THR A 77 -4.29 4.35 3.84
CA THR A 77 -3.45 3.88 2.71
C THR A 77 -2.03 3.56 3.18
N SER A 78 -1.40 4.43 3.97
CA SER A 78 -0.06 4.21 4.52
C SER A 78 0.02 2.96 5.39
N THR A 79 -0.99 2.71 6.23
CA THR A 79 -1.02 1.54 7.12
C THR A 79 -1.25 0.25 6.34
N PHE A 80 -2.03 0.30 5.26
CA PHE A 80 -2.14 -0.82 4.34
C PHE A 80 -0.81 -1.11 3.64
N ILE A 81 -0.11 -0.08 3.13
CA ILE A 81 1.23 -0.25 2.54
C ILE A 81 2.22 -0.81 3.58
N ALA A 82 2.21 -0.30 4.81
CA ALA A 82 3.07 -0.77 5.89
C ALA A 82 2.82 -2.25 6.22
N TYR A 83 1.56 -2.71 6.18
CA TYR A 83 1.22 -4.12 6.33
C TYR A 83 1.86 -5.00 5.24
N LEU A 84 2.04 -4.49 4.02
CA LEU A 84 2.68 -5.22 2.92
C LEU A 84 4.22 -5.27 3.01
N MET A 85 4.84 -4.49 3.90
CA MET A 85 6.29 -4.49 4.10
C MET A 85 6.81 -5.74 4.80
N GLU A 86 5.91 -6.53 5.35
CA GLU A 86 6.24 -7.70 6.15
C GLU A 86 7.04 -8.72 5.29
N PRO A 87 8.21 -9.21 5.77
CA PRO A 87 9.09 -10.03 4.94
C PRO A 87 8.44 -11.30 4.38
N THR A 88 7.49 -11.92 5.10
CA THR A 88 6.82 -13.12 4.59
C THR A 88 5.92 -12.81 3.40
N VAL A 89 5.30 -11.63 3.34
CA VAL A 89 4.57 -11.15 2.14
C VAL A 89 5.50 -11.06 0.92
N LYS A 90 6.71 -10.51 1.09
CA LYS A 90 7.69 -10.41 -0.01
C LYS A 90 8.23 -11.77 -0.47
N ALA A 91 8.27 -12.76 0.43
CA ALA A 91 8.73 -14.11 0.10
C ALA A 91 7.72 -14.91 -0.74
N LEU A 92 6.43 -14.52 -0.74
CA LEU A 92 5.38 -15.22 -1.49
C LEU A 92 5.64 -15.21 -2.99
N CYS A 93 5.67 -16.40 -3.59
CA CYS A 93 5.83 -16.59 -5.04
C CYS A 93 6.97 -15.75 -5.63
N ASN A 94 8.12 -15.70 -4.95
CA ASN A 94 9.29 -14.88 -5.35
C ASN A 94 8.95 -13.38 -5.51
N GLY A 95 8.06 -12.86 -4.67
CA GLY A 95 7.61 -11.46 -4.67
C GLY A 95 6.53 -11.13 -5.69
N GLN A 96 5.99 -12.13 -6.43
CA GLN A 96 4.94 -11.89 -7.41
C GLN A 96 3.65 -11.33 -6.77
N PHE A 97 3.21 -11.90 -5.65
CA PHE A 97 1.96 -11.47 -5.02
C PHE A 97 2.04 -10.07 -4.44
N LEU A 98 3.20 -9.71 -3.89
CA LEU A 98 3.47 -8.34 -3.47
C LEU A 98 3.35 -7.39 -4.67
N ARG A 99 4.03 -7.72 -5.78
CA ARG A 99 4.02 -6.91 -7.00
C ARG A 99 2.61 -6.67 -7.53
N GLU A 100 1.79 -7.72 -7.63
CA GLU A 100 0.38 -7.60 -8.05
C GLU A 100 -0.42 -6.67 -7.12
N LEU A 101 -0.19 -6.71 -5.80
CA LEU A 101 -0.83 -5.78 -4.87
C LEU A 101 -0.34 -4.33 -5.04
N LEU A 102 0.96 -4.12 -5.26
CA LEU A 102 1.50 -2.79 -5.49
C LEU A 102 0.94 -2.18 -6.79
N GLU A 103 0.81 -2.99 -7.83
CA GLU A 103 0.13 -2.62 -9.09
C GLU A 103 -1.32 -2.19 -8.83
N LEU A 104 -2.09 -2.94 -8.02
CA LEU A 104 -3.46 -2.53 -7.65
C LEU A 104 -3.53 -1.20 -6.86
N ILE A 105 -2.44 -0.80 -6.21
CA ILE A 105 -2.37 0.48 -5.48
C ILE A 105 -2.08 1.63 -6.44
N VAL A 106 -1.14 1.44 -7.37
CA VAL A 106 -0.68 2.52 -8.24
C VAL A 106 -1.42 2.62 -9.57
N GLU A 107 -2.16 1.57 -9.93
CA GLU A 107 -3.05 1.53 -11.08
C GLU A 107 -4.50 1.55 -10.55
N PRO A 108 -5.23 2.65 -10.77
CA PRO A 108 -4.95 3.75 -11.68
C PRO A 108 -4.01 4.77 -11.02
N CYS A 109 -3.42 5.66 -11.81
CA CYS A 109 -2.51 6.68 -11.31
C CYS A 109 -3.14 7.67 -10.30
N THR A 110 -4.46 7.63 -10.05
CA THR A 110 -5.15 8.50 -9.09
C THR A 110 -4.56 8.44 -7.68
N VAL A 111 -4.31 7.25 -7.15
CA VAL A 111 -3.78 7.07 -5.79
C VAL A 111 -2.30 7.43 -5.75
N TRP A 112 -1.55 7.01 -6.77
CA TRP A 112 -0.14 7.35 -6.96
C TRP A 112 0.09 8.87 -6.98
N ASN A 113 -0.64 9.58 -7.85
CA ASN A 113 -0.55 11.03 -7.99
C ASN A 113 -0.91 11.75 -6.69
N ALA A 114 -1.90 11.24 -5.95
CA ALA A 114 -2.28 11.81 -4.67
C ALA A 114 -1.20 11.62 -3.59
N LEU A 115 -0.57 10.43 -3.53
CA LEU A 115 0.56 10.17 -2.64
C LEU A 115 1.76 11.07 -2.98
N LEU A 116 2.08 11.17 -4.26
CA LEU A 116 3.18 12.00 -4.76
C LEU A 116 2.93 13.49 -4.48
N GLN A 117 1.72 13.98 -4.73
CA GLN A 117 1.33 15.36 -4.42
C GLN A 117 1.40 15.63 -2.91
N ALA A 118 0.83 14.74 -2.08
CA ALA A 118 0.84 14.87 -0.63
C ALA A 118 2.27 14.83 -0.06
N PHE A 119 3.16 14.05 -0.66
CA PHE A 119 4.58 14.05 -0.31
C PHE A 119 5.23 15.40 -0.63
N ARG A 120 5.05 15.90 -1.86
CA ARG A 120 5.62 17.18 -2.32
C ARG A 120 5.12 18.38 -1.52
N SER A 121 3.87 18.35 -1.10
CA SER A 121 3.26 19.41 -0.27
C SER A 121 3.60 19.29 1.22
N GLY A 122 4.38 18.27 1.64
CA GLY A 122 4.71 18.04 3.04
C GLY A 122 3.51 17.62 3.90
N GLN A 123 2.48 17.07 3.29
CA GLN A 123 1.24 16.65 3.96
C GLN A 123 1.27 15.18 4.42
N LEU A 124 2.28 14.41 4.02
CA LEU A 124 2.50 13.07 4.57
C LEU A 124 3.17 13.16 5.95
N THR A 125 2.59 12.43 6.90
CA THR A 125 3.17 12.16 8.21
C THR A 125 4.40 11.26 8.07
N ALA A 126 5.27 11.23 9.08
CA ALA A 126 6.50 10.43 9.02
C ALA A 126 6.25 8.93 8.70
N PRO A 127 5.25 8.24 9.29
CA PRO A 127 4.94 6.86 8.89
C PRO A 127 4.45 6.74 7.44
N ALA A 128 3.65 7.71 6.96
CA ALA A 128 3.18 7.71 5.59
C ALA A 128 4.29 8.02 4.58
N THR A 129 5.23 8.89 4.93
CA THR A 129 6.44 9.15 4.15
C THR A 129 7.30 7.90 4.05
N HIS A 130 7.48 7.17 5.16
CA HIS A 130 8.18 5.87 5.14
C HIS A 130 7.47 4.88 4.21
N ALA A 131 6.15 4.76 4.35
CA ALA A 131 5.32 3.89 3.51
C ALA A 131 5.43 4.21 2.03
N PHE A 132 5.34 5.49 1.68
CA PHE A 132 5.48 5.97 0.31
C PHE A 132 6.89 5.72 -0.24
N ALA A 133 7.94 6.00 0.53
CA ALA A 133 9.32 5.77 0.12
C ALA A 133 9.60 4.28 -0.15
N TRP A 134 9.05 3.40 0.69
CA TRP A 134 9.16 1.95 0.47
C TRP A 134 8.42 1.51 -0.79
N LEU A 135 7.18 1.99 -1.00
CA LEU A 135 6.41 1.71 -2.21
C LEU A 135 7.21 2.10 -3.46
N LEU A 136 7.75 3.32 -3.49
CA LEU A 136 8.57 3.83 -4.59
C LEU A 136 9.78 2.93 -4.88
N VAL A 137 10.53 2.54 -3.83
CA VAL A 137 11.68 1.64 -3.96
C VAL A 137 11.27 0.27 -4.50
N GLU A 138 10.20 -0.33 -3.97
CA GLU A 138 9.75 -1.65 -4.41
C GLU A 138 9.30 -1.62 -5.87
N LEU A 139 8.58 -0.59 -6.31
CA LEU A 139 8.19 -0.41 -7.70
C LEU A 139 9.41 -0.25 -8.64
N LEU A 140 10.43 0.50 -8.24
CA LEU A 140 11.66 0.64 -9.03
C LEU A 140 12.49 -0.64 -9.09
N THR A 141 12.44 -1.47 -8.05
CA THR A 141 13.12 -2.78 -8.07
C THR A 141 12.32 -3.87 -8.77
N SER A 142 11.02 -3.64 -8.97
CA SER A 142 10.14 -4.55 -9.69
C SER A 142 10.26 -4.32 -11.19
N SER A 143 10.30 -5.39 -11.98
CA SER A 143 10.30 -5.30 -13.45
C SER A 143 8.90 -5.06 -14.03
N SER A 144 8.02 -4.36 -13.31
CA SER A 144 6.63 -4.13 -13.74
C SER A 144 6.57 -3.05 -14.82
N THR A 145 5.80 -3.33 -15.87
CA THR A 145 5.39 -2.32 -16.85
C THR A 145 4.18 -1.59 -16.30
N LEU A 146 4.39 -0.39 -15.77
CA LEU A 146 3.35 0.46 -15.20
C LEU A 146 3.02 1.59 -16.18
N GLU A 147 1.79 2.11 -16.11
CA GLU A 147 1.43 3.32 -16.88
C GLU A 147 2.16 4.59 -16.39
N ILE A 148 2.60 4.59 -15.13
CA ILE A 148 3.29 5.71 -14.49
C ILE A 148 4.81 5.65 -14.71
N ASP A 149 5.44 6.81 -14.93
CA ASP A 149 6.90 6.92 -14.97
C ASP A 149 7.48 7.02 -13.54
N VAL A 150 7.54 5.87 -12.88
CA VAL A 150 8.10 5.75 -11.52
C VAL A 150 9.54 6.27 -11.46
N THR A 151 10.32 6.17 -12.55
CA THR A 151 11.72 6.61 -12.56
C THR A 151 11.82 8.13 -12.55
N ALA A 152 11.01 8.83 -13.36
CA ALA A 152 10.96 10.29 -13.35
C ALA A 152 10.41 10.83 -12.02
N ASP A 153 9.39 10.19 -11.46
CA ASP A 153 8.84 10.58 -10.15
C ASP A 153 9.82 10.33 -9.01
N ALA A 154 10.56 9.22 -9.06
CA ALA A 154 11.61 8.90 -8.10
C ALA A 154 12.72 9.95 -8.06
N LYS A 155 13.16 10.43 -9.22
CA LYS A 155 14.16 11.51 -9.31
C LYS A 155 13.65 12.78 -8.63
N GLN A 156 12.42 13.18 -8.92
CA GLN A 156 11.79 14.35 -8.28
C GLN A 156 11.64 14.19 -6.76
N VAL A 157 11.30 12.99 -6.28
CA VAL A 157 11.22 12.66 -4.84
C VAL A 157 12.59 12.71 -4.19
N PHE A 158 13.63 12.17 -4.85
CA PHE A 158 15.00 12.20 -4.36
C PHE A 158 15.55 13.62 -4.27
N ASP A 159 15.38 14.42 -5.34
CA ASP A 159 15.88 15.81 -5.43
C ASP A 159 15.27 16.73 -4.36
N ASN A 160 14.07 16.42 -3.86
CA ASN A 160 13.46 17.12 -2.73
C ASN A 160 14.32 16.99 -1.44
N GLY A 161 15.09 15.91 -1.31
CA GLY A 161 16.03 15.67 -0.22
C GLY A 161 15.39 15.45 1.16
N SER A 162 14.06 15.35 1.25
CA SER A 162 13.36 15.12 2.52
C SER A 162 13.56 13.70 3.06
N LEU A 163 13.74 12.69 2.19
CA LEU A 163 13.99 11.31 2.60
C LEU A 163 15.32 11.17 3.35
N LEU A 164 16.39 11.78 2.83
CA LEU A 164 17.73 11.77 3.46
C LEU A 164 17.78 12.57 4.77
N ARG A 165 16.88 13.54 4.92
CA ARG A 165 16.75 14.38 6.13
C ARG A 165 15.66 13.89 7.08
N ALA A 166 15.02 12.76 6.78
CA ALA A 166 13.93 12.24 7.59
C ALA A 166 14.40 11.92 9.02
N PRO A 167 13.57 12.09 10.05
CA PRO A 167 13.96 11.81 11.43
C PRO A 167 14.17 10.31 11.70
N SER A 168 13.36 9.45 11.06
CA SER A 168 13.49 7.99 11.13
C SER A 168 14.69 7.52 10.32
N ARG A 169 15.47 6.61 10.92
CA ARG A 169 16.62 5.99 10.25
C ARG A 169 16.18 5.13 9.08
N GLU A 170 15.11 4.38 9.25
CA GLU A 170 14.55 3.47 8.26
C GLU A 170 14.13 4.23 6.98
N THR A 171 13.56 5.44 7.13
CA THR A 171 13.24 6.29 5.99
C THR A 171 14.48 6.85 5.29
N ARG A 172 15.54 7.18 6.03
CA ARG A 172 16.82 7.61 5.43
C ARG A 172 17.48 6.47 4.65
N GLU A 173 17.47 5.26 5.18
CA GLU A 173 18.00 4.06 4.51
C GLU A 173 17.26 3.78 3.18
N LEU A 174 15.95 4.03 3.13
CA LEU A 174 15.18 3.99 1.87
C LEU A 174 15.61 5.10 0.91
N GLY A 175 15.90 6.31 1.39
CA GLY A 175 16.45 7.40 0.59
C GLY A 175 17.81 7.07 -0.03
N GLU A 176 18.73 6.49 0.74
CA GLU A 176 20.04 6.03 0.27
C GLU A 176 19.92 4.85 -0.72
N LYS A 177 18.94 3.97 -0.50
CA LYS A 177 18.63 2.89 -1.45
C LYS A 177 18.07 3.45 -2.76
N LEU A 178 17.19 4.45 -2.69
CA LEU A 178 16.65 5.15 -3.84
C LEU A 178 17.76 5.79 -4.67
N GLU A 179 18.69 6.50 -4.03
CA GLU A 179 19.87 7.09 -4.67
C GLU A 179 20.66 6.05 -5.49
N ARG A 180 21.00 4.92 -4.87
CA ARG A 180 21.75 3.84 -5.52
C ARG A 180 21.01 3.26 -6.72
N ILE A 181 19.69 3.07 -6.63
CA ILE A 181 18.89 2.56 -7.75
C ILE A 181 18.90 3.56 -8.92
N LEU A 182 18.77 4.85 -8.62
CA LEU A 182 18.76 5.91 -9.64
C LEU A 182 20.12 6.12 -10.32
N GLN A 183 21.23 5.79 -9.67
CA GLN A 183 22.57 5.84 -10.27
C GLN A 183 22.83 4.71 -11.28
N VAL A 184 22.13 3.58 -11.16
CA VAL A 184 22.35 2.39 -12.00
C VAL A 184 21.41 2.35 -13.22
N ARG A 185 20.36 3.18 -13.24
CA ARG A 185 19.37 3.29 -14.32
C ARG A 185 19.71 4.41 -15.28
#